data_AF-A0A2V5I297-F1
#
_entry.id   AF-A0A2V5I297-F1
#
_cell.length_a   1.000
_cell.length_b   1.000
_cell.length_c   1.000
_cell.angle_alpha   90.00
_cell.angle_beta   90.00
_cell.angle_gamma   90.00
#
_symmetry.space_group_name_H-M   'P 1'
#
loop_
_entity.id
_entity.type
_entity.pdbx_description
1 polymer ?
#
loop_
_entity_poly.entity_id
_entity_poly.type
_entity_poly.pdbx_seq_one_letter_code
_entity_poly.pdbx_strand_id
1 'polypeptide(L)'
;MADARLEAMVSQSCLCEQVNANYIFNAIHSSMRQWGSALNHNGMSFFLAEMPQGTKLYHGDGHPEHITGVRWLAFDPEHAFAFARSGPKRPETPPKLSSDSQQVMSGDQDESAGEDNGGWLHTYTTAKNLRLIYIDGMSAGKSKIGTLDLQDRVLFEDEINGGVLQENARAEAVCRIAREEWNDRVDGVIRLASGFEVILCNSEQNLEPVHVARVRSSSPRKGGNEKKGGKPTEVLQVMRARYNGIGGERVVLNYDHFATAYNYSLDLFPDNSTAPRLNHLPFAELKPIRTGLTSLVMTHDAGHRQVNWQAITDMIVQKYSHPLRELASRHHHHHGLPSLVADVARIWNTFIDQDTRDVDEETERCATQFIPTNAAGDSLAYRAVYDVSSRICASFVEVMEATEYNVAVNTLRSLMDYLSWTVWKECHGCHDDEFCQIPIWPQGSWDDFKHPRCQKLESAYQGPNDFWGPVWR
;
A
#
# COMPACT_ATOMS: atom_id res chain seq x y z
N MET A 1 -29.14 -6.59 -46.80
CA MET A 1 -29.56 -7.20 -45.51
C MET A 1 -28.56 -8.23 -44.96
N ALA A 2 -27.37 -8.37 -45.57
CA ALA A 2 -26.27 -9.20 -45.06
C ALA A 2 -25.07 -8.38 -44.51
N ASP A 3 -24.92 -7.11 -44.91
CA ASP A 3 -23.81 -6.25 -44.45
C ASP A 3 -23.95 -5.73 -43.01
N ALA A 4 -25.17 -5.41 -42.56
CA ALA A 4 -25.38 -4.82 -41.23
C ALA A 4 -25.23 -5.82 -40.06
N ARG A 5 -25.05 -7.12 -40.34
CA ARG A 5 -24.78 -8.14 -39.31
C ARG A 5 -23.30 -8.42 -39.12
N LEU A 6 -22.44 -8.08 -40.08
CA LEU A 6 -20.99 -8.25 -39.95
C LEU A 6 -20.37 -7.09 -39.15
N GLU A 7 -20.87 -5.86 -39.33
CA GLU A 7 -20.43 -4.71 -38.52
C GLU A 7 -20.87 -4.82 -37.04
N ALA A 8 -21.95 -5.55 -36.75
CA ALA A 8 -22.41 -5.79 -35.38
C ALA A 8 -21.63 -6.89 -34.64
N MET A 9 -20.89 -7.76 -35.35
CA MET A 9 -20.05 -8.80 -34.72
C MET A 9 -18.61 -8.34 -34.45
N VAL A 10 -18.19 -7.22 -35.06
CA VAL A 10 -16.87 -6.60 -34.81
C VAL A 10 -16.90 -5.59 -33.66
N SER A 11 -18.07 -5.31 -33.08
CA SER A 11 -18.22 -4.33 -31.98
C SER A 11 -18.29 -4.94 -30.57
N GLN A 12 -17.98 -6.23 -30.40
CA GLN A 12 -18.12 -6.94 -29.11
C GLN A 12 -16.91 -7.76 -28.65
N SER A 13 -15.71 -7.48 -29.18
CA SER A 13 -14.47 -8.13 -28.71
C SER A 13 -13.25 -7.21 -28.68
N CYS A 14 -13.44 -5.90 -28.52
CA CYS A 14 -12.36 -5.03 -28.07
C CYS A 14 -12.59 -4.76 -26.58
N LEU A 15 -12.00 -5.61 -25.72
CA LEU A 15 -11.62 -5.16 -24.37
C LEU A 15 -10.66 -4.00 -24.63
N CYS A 16 -11.15 -2.76 -24.58
CA CYS A 16 -10.28 -1.59 -24.64
C CYS A 16 -9.23 -1.77 -23.53
N GLU A 17 -7.95 -1.80 -23.92
CA GLU A 17 -6.81 -1.94 -23.01
C GLU A 17 -7.04 -1.06 -21.77
N GLN A 18 -7.04 -1.67 -20.59
CA GLN A 18 -7.25 -0.92 -19.36
C GLN A 18 -6.05 0.00 -19.17
N VAL A 19 -6.29 1.31 -19.37
CA VAL A 19 -5.30 2.34 -19.05
C VAL A 19 -4.88 2.16 -17.59
N ASN A 20 -3.57 2.14 -17.34
CA ASN A 20 -2.95 1.92 -16.02
C ASN A 20 -3.14 0.52 -15.39
N ALA A 21 -3.40 -0.54 -16.17
CA ALA A 21 -3.54 -1.92 -15.66
C ALA A 21 -2.39 -2.35 -14.74
N ASN A 22 -1.14 -2.03 -15.10
CA ASN A 22 0.05 -2.29 -14.27
C ASN A 22 -0.03 -1.64 -12.87
N TYR A 23 -0.53 -0.41 -12.78
CA TYR A 23 -0.66 0.29 -11.50
C TYR A 23 -1.78 -0.28 -10.64
N ILE A 24 -2.89 -0.69 -11.25
CA ILE A 24 -3.99 -1.38 -10.56
C ILE A 24 -3.52 -2.74 -10.03
N PHE A 25 -2.81 -3.51 -10.85
CA PHE A 25 -2.16 -4.76 -10.45
C PHE A 25 -1.23 -4.53 -9.26
N ASN A 26 -0.39 -3.50 -9.32
CA ASN A 26 0.55 -3.16 -8.25
C ASN A 26 -0.16 -2.71 -6.97
N ALA A 27 -1.29 -2.01 -7.06
CA ALA A 27 -2.10 -1.62 -5.89
C ALA A 27 -2.67 -2.85 -5.18
N ILE A 28 -3.21 -3.81 -5.93
CA ILE A 28 -3.69 -5.10 -5.40
C ILE A 28 -2.53 -5.86 -4.72
N HIS A 29 -1.41 -6.04 -5.43
CA HIS A 29 -0.23 -6.74 -4.92
C HIS A 29 0.38 -6.05 -3.68
N SER A 30 0.37 -4.72 -3.61
CA SER A 30 1.01 -3.95 -2.53
C SER A 30 0.12 -3.68 -1.32
N SER A 31 -1.20 -3.86 -1.46
CA SER A 31 -2.18 -3.54 -0.42
C SER A 31 -1.89 -4.30 0.89
N MET A 32 -1.97 -3.60 2.03
CA MET A 32 -1.65 -4.13 3.36
C MET A 32 -0.21 -4.66 3.55
N ARG A 33 0.73 -4.28 2.66
CA ARG A 33 2.17 -4.63 2.73
C ARG A 33 3.04 -3.39 2.86
N GLN A 34 3.87 -3.33 3.90
CA GLN A 34 4.72 -2.16 4.15
C GLN A 34 5.67 -1.87 2.99
N TRP A 35 6.28 -2.90 2.38
CA TRP A 35 7.26 -2.74 1.31
C TRP A 35 6.64 -2.10 0.06
N GLY A 36 5.58 -2.74 -0.45
CA GLY A 36 4.89 -2.27 -1.65
C GLY A 36 4.27 -0.90 -1.46
N SER A 37 3.63 -0.65 -0.31
CA SER A 37 3.00 0.63 0.00
C SER A 37 4.03 1.75 0.18
N ALA A 38 5.21 1.49 0.75
CA ALA A 38 6.26 2.48 0.88
C ALA A 38 6.93 2.85 -0.46
N LEU A 39 7.04 1.90 -1.39
CA LEU A 39 7.57 2.18 -2.73
C LEU A 39 6.51 2.85 -3.63
N ASN A 40 5.25 2.41 -3.54
CA ASN A 40 4.08 3.03 -4.17
C ASN A 40 3.42 4.07 -3.23
N HIS A 41 4.24 4.95 -2.66
CA HIS A 41 3.91 5.80 -1.50
C HIS A 41 2.71 6.72 -1.64
N ASN A 42 2.36 7.19 -2.85
CA ASN A 42 1.24 8.13 -2.98
C ASN A 42 -0.12 7.45 -2.83
N GLY A 43 -0.26 6.18 -3.24
CA GLY A 43 -1.53 5.46 -3.22
C GLY A 43 -2.60 6.11 -4.10
N MET A 44 -3.42 5.33 -4.79
CA MET A 44 -4.53 5.88 -5.60
C MET A 44 -5.80 5.04 -5.48
N SER A 45 -5.92 4.19 -4.46
CA SER A 45 -6.99 3.22 -4.31
C SER A 45 -7.58 3.17 -2.90
N PHE A 46 -8.90 3.05 -2.86
CA PHE A 46 -9.68 2.74 -1.66
C PHE A 46 -10.23 1.32 -1.76
N PHE A 47 -9.97 0.51 -0.74
CA PHE A 47 -10.51 -0.84 -0.62
C PHE A 47 -11.49 -0.93 0.54
N LEU A 48 -12.59 -1.68 0.37
CA LEU A 48 -13.35 -2.15 1.52
C LEU A 48 -12.53 -3.21 2.26
N ALA A 49 -12.46 -3.07 3.56
CA ALA A 49 -11.68 -3.93 4.44
C ALA A 49 -12.58 -4.52 5.53
N GLU A 50 -12.54 -5.83 5.71
CA GLU A 50 -13.08 -6.49 6.89
C GLU A 50 -11.94 -6.77 7.87
N MET A 51 -12.12 -6.37 9.13
CA MET A 51 -11.28 -6.81 10.24
C MET A 51 -12.11 -7.76 11.11
N PRO A 52 -11.75 -9.06 11.16
CA PRO A 52 -12.55 -10.04 11.89
C PRO A 52 -12.70 -9.71 13.39
N GLN A 53 -13.83 -10.11 13.97
CA GLN A 53 -14.03 -10.09 15.43
C GLN A 53 -12.91 -10.86 16.13
N GLY A 54 -12.48 -10.39 17.31
CA GLY A 54 -11.40 -11.01 18.07
C GLY A 54 -9.99 -10.56 17.66
N THR A 55 -9.85 -9.67 16.67
CA THR A 55 -8.56 -9.11 16.24
C THR A 55 -8.01 -8.19 17.33
N LYS A 56 -6.74 -8.38 17.73
CA LYS A 56 -6.08 -7.53 18.74
C LYS A 56 -5.58 -6.22 18.15
N LEU A 57 -5.83 -5.14 18.87
CA LEU A 57 -5.37 -3.79 18.56
C LEU A 57 -4.79 -3.12 19.81
N TYR A 58 -3.88 -2.17 19.60
CA TYR A 58 -3.10 -1.55 20.66
C TYR A 58 -3.19 -0.04 20.60
N HIS A 59 -3.25 0.60 21.76
CA HIS A 59 -3.33 2.06 21.88
C HIS A 59 -2.41 2.53 23.01
N GLY A 60 -1.63 3.58 22.75
CA GLY A 60 -0.79 4.21 23.78
C GLY A 60 -1.38 5.54 24.20
N ASP A 61 -1.64 5.70 25.50
CA ASP A 61 -2.22 6.92 26.08
C ASP A 61 -1.42 7.40 27.31
N GLY A 62 -1.65 8.63 27.75
CA GLY A 62 -1.20 9.15 29.04
C GLY A 62 -2.01 8.62 30.23
N HIS A 63 -3.20 8.07 29.98
CA HIS A 63 -4.18 7.74 31.02
C HIS A 63 -4.66 6.28 30.99
N PRO A 64 -5.09 5.71 32.14
CA PRO A 64 -5.56 4.32 32.23
C PRO A 64 -7.01 4.12 31.76
N GLU A 65 -7.80 5.18 31.61
CA GLU A 65 -9.21 5.10 31.23
C GLU A 65 -9.39 4.55 29.81
N HIS A 66 -10.45 3.77 29.62
CA HIS A 66 -10.76 3.20 28.32
C HIS A 66 -11.07 4.28 27.27
N ILE A 67 -10.64 4.02 26.04
CA ILE A 67 -10.78 4.95 24.94
C ILE A 67 -12.25 5.03 24.49
N THR A 68 -12.71 6.24 24.13
CA THR A 68 -14.06 6.51 23.65
C THR A 68 -14.03 7.38 22.40
N GLY A 69 -15.07 7.30 21.56
CA GLY A 69 -15.22 8.09 20.35
C GLY A 69 -14.17 7.75 19.27
N VAL A 70 -13.67 8.79 18.60
CA VAL A 70 -12.70 8.66 17.51
C VAL A 70 -11.29 8.47 18.05
N ARG A 71 -10.67 7.33 17.74
CA ARG A 71 -9.35 6.96 18.29
C ARG A 71 -8.49 6.21 17.29
N TRP A 72 -7.17 6.32 17.49
CA TRP A 72 -6.14 5.64 16.71
C TRP A 72 -5.70 4.37 17.41
N LEU A 73 -5.51 3.31 16.64
CA LEU A 73 -4.99 2.04 17.12
C LEU A 73 -3.90 1.53 16.19
N ALA A 74 -2.97 0.76 16.73
CA ALA A 74 -1.93 0.07 15.99
C ALA A 74 -2.19 -1.44 15.98
N PHE A 75 -1.71 -2.10 14.93
CA PHE A 75 -1.70 -3.56 14.82
C PHE A 75 -0.65 -4.24 15.70
N ASP A 76 0.38 -3.51 16.10
CA ASP A 76 1.53 -4.06 16.81
C ASP A 76 1.78 -3.26 18.10
N PRO A 77 2.01 -3.93 19.24
CA PRO A 77 2.16 -3.28 20.53
C PRO A 77 3.39 -2.37 20.57
N GLU A 78 4.50 -2.73 19.93
CA GLU A 78 5.74 -1.94 19.89
C GLU A 78 5.50 -0.55 19.28
N HIS A 79 4.63 -0.47 18.28
CA HIS A 79 4.26 0.79 17.64
C HIS A 79 3.41 1.64 18.60
N ALA A 80 2.35 1.08 19.19
CA ALA A 80 1.52 1.79 20.17
C ALA A 80 2.31 2.22 21.42
N PHE A 81 3.26 1.40 21.83
CA PHE A 81 4.09 1.61 23.02
C PHE A 81 4.99 2.84 22.93
N ALA A 82 5.42 3.23 21.72
CA ALA A 82 6.13 4.49 21.50
C ALA A 82 5.29 5.71 21.93
N PHE A 83 3.97 5.63 21.82
CA PHE A 83 3.05 6.70 22.25
C PHE A 83 2.74 6.63 23.74
N ALA A 84 2.62 5.42 24.32
CA ALA A 84 2.42 5.23 25.76
C ALA A 84 3.57 5.79 26.61
N ARG A 85 4.81 5.78 26.10
CA ARG A 85 5.99 6.29 26.82
C ARG A 85 6.08 7.82 26.88
N SER A 86 5.26 8.54 26.11
CA SER A 86 5.51 9.95 25.81
C SER A 86 4.98 10.95 26.84
N GLY A 87 4.16 10.49 27.80
CA GLY A 87 3.63 11.28 28.92
C GLY A 87 2.80 12.53 28.51
N PRO A 88 2.05 13.15 29.44
CA PRO A 88 1.43 14.45 29.21
C PRO A 88 2.52 15.53 29.04
N LYS A 89 2.58 16.21 27.90
CA LYS A 89 3.54 17.33 27.69
C LYS A 89 2.99 18.60 28.36
N ARG A 90 3.79 19.26 29.20
CA ARG A 90 3.47 20.55 29.86
C ARG A 90 3.36 21.71 28.84
N PRO A 91 2.46 22.70 29.03
CA PRO A 91 2.19 23.76 28.07
C PRO A 91 2.93 25.09 28.38
N GLU A 92 4.27 25.11 28.50
CA GLU A 92 4.97 26.38 28.83
C GLU A 92 6.09 26.81 27.87
N THR A 93 6.26 26.17 26.71
CA THR A 93 7.13 26.75 25.66
C THR A 93 6.61 26.38 24.27
N PRO A 94 6.67 27.29 23.28
CA PRO A 94 6.41 26.93 21.89
C PRO A 94 7.33 25.75 21.56
N PRO A 95 6.80 24.59 21.16
CA PRO A 95 7.64 23.43 21.01
C PRO A 95 8.61 23.71 19.86
N LYS A 96 9.91 23.69 20.16
CA LYS A 96 10.93 23.49 19.12
C LYS A 96 10.69 22.08 18.58
N LEU A 97 9.79 21.95 17.59
CA LEU A 97 9.58 20.73 16.82
C LEU A 97 10.90 20.44 16.08
N SER A 98 11.77 19.64 16.71
CA SER A 98 12.84 18.97 16.00
C SER A 98 12.23 18.07 14.94
N SER A 99 12.87 18.07 13.77
CA SER A 99 12.60 17.32 12.54
C SER A 99 12.17 15.85 12.70
N ASP A 100 12.44 15.20 13.85
CA ASP A 100 12.59 13.74 13.89
C ASP A 100 11.56 13.00 14.76
N SER A 101 10.51 13.66 15.24
CA SER A 101 9.45 12.98 15.99
C SER A 101 8.12 13.68 15.84
N GLN A 102 7.19 13.06 15.11
CA GLN A 102 5.79 13.41 15.21
C GLN A 102 5.02 12.26 15.80
N GLN A 103 4.66 12.50 17.06
CA GLN A 103 3.67 11.75 17.80
C GLN A 103 2.34 12.44 17.55
N VAL A 104 1.43 11.79 16.83
CA VAL A 104 0.03 12.20 16.83
C VAL A 104 -0.76 11.09 17.50
N MET A 105 -0.81 11.18 18.83
CA MET A 105 -1.80 10.55 19.67
C MET A 105 -2.17 11.64 20.69
N SER A 106 -3.01 12.57 20.26
CA SER A 106 -3.49 13.65 21.13
C SER A 106 -4.82 13.24 21.73
N GLY A 107 -4.79 12.83 23.00
CA GLY A 107 -5.95 12.89 23.91
C GLY A 107 -5.94 14.22 24.68
N ASP A 108 -7.11 14.62 25.16
CA ASP A 108 -7.37 15.89 25.85
C ASP A 108 -6.51 16.10 27.12
N GLN A 109 -6.33 17.38 27.47
CA GLN A 109 -5.54 17.86 28.61
C GLN A 109 -6.39 17.89 29.89
N ASP A 110 -5.91 17.29 30.99
CA ASP A 110 -6.27 17.76 32.33
C ASP A 110 -5.14 17.51 33.35
N GLU A 111 -4.96 18.47 34.27
CA GLU A 111 -3.83 18.57 35.19
C GLU A 111 -4.00 17.69 36.45
N SER A 112 -3.12 16.71 36.66
CA SER A 112 -2.68 16.37 38.02
C SER A 112 -1.31 15.70 38.03
N ALA A 113 -0.36 16.30 38.76
CA ALA A 113 1.01 15.85 38.88
C ALA A 113 1.21 15.00 40.13
N GLY A 114 1.76 13.79 39.98
CA GLY A 114 2.28 12.98 41.09
C GLY A 114 2.77 11.59 40.67
N GLU A 115 4.08 11.36 40.83
CA GLU A 115 4.81 10.07 40.85
C GLU A 115 4.94 9.22 39.56
N ASP A 116 6.18 9.10 39.08
CA ASP A 116 6.67 8.25 37.97
C ASP A 116 5.67 8.11 36.80
N ASN A 117 5.35 9.23 36.17
CA ASN A 117 4.31 9.42 35.15
C ASN A 117 4.61 8.73 33.80
N GLY A 118 4.93 7.43 33.80
CA GLY A 118 4.82 6.64 32.58
C GLY A 118 3.35 6.50 32.16
N GLY A 119 3.08 6.51 30.85
CA GLY A 119 1.71 6.36 30.34
C GLY A 119 1.23 4.92 30.37
N TRP A 120 0.28 4.60 29.51
CA TRP A 120 -0.47 3.35 29.53
C TRP A 120 -0.53 2.73 28.14
N LEU A 121 -0.24 1.44 28.06
CA LEU A 121 -0.48 0.63 26.88
C LEU A 121 -1.79 -0.12 27.07
N HIS A 122 -2.75 0.19 26.22
CA HIS A 122 -4.04 -0.45 26.15
C HIS A 122 -4.04 -1.52 25.08
N THR A 123 -4.59 -2.68 25.41
CA THR A 123 -4.85 -3.79 24.50
C THR A 123 -6.36 -3.98 24.40
N TYR A 124 -6.87 -3.93 23.18
CA TYR A 124 -8.25 -4.16 22.84
C TYR A 124 -8.39 -5.37 21.92
N THR A 125 -9.61 -5.88 21.83
CA THR A 125 -10.01 -6.82 20.80
C THR A 125 -11.26 -6.30 20.10
N THR A 126 -11.40 -6.56 18.80
CA THR A 126 -12.58 -6.13 18.04
C THR A 126 -13.83 -6.87 18.52
N ALA A 127 -14.88 -6.11 18.85
CA ALA A 127 -16.13 -6.63 19.41
C ALA A 127 -17.04 -7.28 18.35
N LYS A 128 -16.80 -6.97 17.07
CA LYS A 128 -17.52 -7.47 15.89
C LYS A 128 -16.58 -7.49 14.68
N ASN A 129 -17.03 -8.04 13.55
CA ASN A 129 -16.35 -7.81 12.29
C ASN A 129 -16.45 -6.32 11.95
N LEU A 130 -15.33 -5.61 11.97
CA LEU A 130 -15.30 -4.19 11.65
C LEU A 130 -15.25 -4.01 10.14
N ARG A 131 -16.03 -3.06 9.65
CA ARG A 131 -16.04 -2.65 8.26
C ARG A 131 -15.29 -1.34 8.10
N LEU A 132 -14.15 -1.38 7.41
CA LEU A 132 -13.21 -0.27 7.31
C LEU A 132 -12.96 0.11 5.85
N ILE A 133 -12.47 1.33 5.63
CA ILE A 133 -11.88 1.73 4.35
C ILE A 133 -10.36 1.70 4.48
N TYR A 134 -9.69 0.90 3.68
CA TYR A 134 -8.23 0.96 3.55
C TYR A 134 -7.85 1.96 2.45
N ILE A 135 -7.03 2.93 2.81
CA ILE A 135 -6.45 3.92 1.89
C ILE A 135 -5.02 3.47 1.60
N ASP A 136 -4.74 3.08 0.36
CA ASP A 136 -3.46 2.50 -0.03
C ASP A 136 -2.29 3.49 -0.02
N GLY A 137 -1.09 2.99 -0.32
CA GLY A 137 0.15 3.77 -0.22
C GLY A 137 0.52 4.13 1.22
N MET A 138 1.31 5.19 1.38
CA MET A 138 1.70 5.76 2.67
C MET A 138 0.72 6.86 3.08
N SER A 139 -0.57 6.53 3.09
CA SER A 139 -1.72 7.44 3.27
C SER A 139 -1.76 8.19 4.61
N ALA A 140 -0.91 7.83 5.57
CA ALA A 140 -0.71 8.55 6.82
C ALA A 140 0.69 9.19 6.91
N GLY A 141 1.45 9.26 5.80
CA GLY A 141 2.69 10.02 5.69
C GLY A 141 2.39 11.50 5.44
N LYS A 142 2.82 12.41 6.32
CA LYS A 142 2.49 13.84 6.21
C LYS A 142 3.54 14.57 5.38
N SER A 143 3.51 14.31 4.08
CA SER A 143 4.46 14.84 3.12
C SER A 143 3.74 15.54 1.96
N LYS A 144 4.41 16.51 1.34
CA LYS A 144 3.93 17.21 0.14
C LYS A 144 4.16 16.44 -1.16
N ILE A 145 4.81 15.27 -1.08
CA ILE A 145 5.13 14.46 -2.28
C ILE A 145 3.92 13.69 -2.83
N GLY A 146 2.77 13.73 -2.15
CA GLY A 146 1.49 13.23 -2.66
C GLY A 146 0.82 12.17 -1.79
N THR A 147 1.42 11.80 -0.66
CA THR A 147 0.94 10.75 0.26
C THR A 147 -0.45 11.01 0.85
N LEU A 148 -0.92 12.26 0.85
CA LEU A 148 -2.26 12.63 1.33
C LEU A 148 -3.22 13.00 0.18
N ASP A 149 -2.74 13.02 -1.08
CA ASP A 149 -3.50 13.53 -2.23
C ASP A 149 -4.86 12.82 -2.35
N LEU A 150 -4.89 11.48 -2.24
CA LEU A 150 -6.11 10.70 -2.40
C LEU A 150 -7.17 11.03 -1.33
N GLN A 151 -6.80 11.04 -0.05
CA GLN A 151 -7.77 11.32 1.02
C GLN A 151 -8.16 12.80 1.06
N ASP A 152 -7.24 13.74 0.87
CA ASP A 152 -7.52 15.17 1.00
C ASP A 152 -8.32 15.70 -0.20
N ARG A 153 -7.92 15.32 -1.42
CA ARG A 153 -8.59 15.79 -2.65
C ARG A 153 -9.90 15.05 -2.94
N VAL A 154 -9.96 13.74 -2.65
CA VAL A 154 -11.11 12.89 -3.04
C VAL A 154 -12.03 12.61 -1.87
N LEU A 155 -11.53 12.06 -0.76
CA LEU A 155 -12.39 11.68 0.37
C LEU A 155 -12.96 12.90 1.08
N PHE A 156 -12.12 13.90 1.36
CA PHE A 156 -12.49 15.13 2.07
C PHE A 156 -12.80 16.32 1.15
N GLU A 157 -12.80 16.12 -0.17
CA GLU A 157 -13.22 17.12 -1.14
C GLU A 157 -12.58 18.51 -0.97
N ASP A 158 -11.28 18.55 -0.66
CA ASP A 158 -10.49 19.78 -0.40
C ASP A 158 -10.88 20.60 0.84
N GLU A 159 -11.77 20.08 1.69
CA GLU A 159 -12.18 20.76 2.93
C GLU A 159 -11.06 20.78 3.99
N ILE A 160 -10.09 19.88 3.88
CA ILE A 160 -8.97 19.76 4.82
C ILE A 160 -7.65 20.06 4.10
N ASN A 161 -6.92 21.04 4.64
CA ASN A 161 -5.62 21.47 4.11
C ASN A 161 -4.60 21.61 5.23
N GLY A 162 -3.39 21.12 5.02
CA GLY A 162 -2.31 21.14 6.00
C GLY A 162 -1.75 19.75 6.24
N GLY A 163 -0.63 19.64 6.96
CA GLY A 163 -0.06 18.34 7.23
C GLY A 163 -0.51 17.80 8.59
N VAL A 164 0.41 17.85 9.54
CA VAL A 164 0.34 17.10 10.79
C VAL A 164 -0.68 17.69 11.75
N LEU A 165 -0.84 19.01 11.74
CA LEU A 165 -1.81 19.68 12.60
C LEU A 165 -3.27 19.32 12.28
N GLN A 166 -3.53 18.68 11.14
CA GLN A 166 -4.88 18.35 10.65
C GLN A 166 -5.29 16.90 10.88
N GLU A 167 -4.48 16.08 11.55
CA GLU A 167 -4.81 14.66 11.71
C GLU A 167 -6.09 14.40 12.52
N ASN A 168 -6.35 15.20 13.55
CA ASN A 168 -7.61 15.11 14.29
C ASN A 168 -8.80 15.48 13.39
N ALA A 169 -8.67 16.56 12.61
CA ALA A 169 -9.70 16.98 11.67
C ALA A 169 -9.99 15.89 10.62
N ARG A 170 -8.96 15.19 10.11
CA ARG A 170 -9.14 14.06 9.19
C ARG A 170 -9.86 12.89 9.85
N ALA A 171 -9.45 12.52 11.07
CA ALA A 171 -10.08 11.42 11.79
C ALA A 171 -11.57 11.70 12.09
N GLU A 172 -11.87 12.93 12.52
CA GLU A 172 -13.25 13.37 12.73
C GLU A 172 -14.05 13.41 11.43
N ALA A 173 -13.46 13.89 10.33
CA ALA A 173 -14.12 13.96 9.03
C ALA A 173 -14.46 12.57 8.48
N VAL A 174 -13.58 11.58 8.62
CA VAL A 174 -13.89 10.19 8.25
C VAL A 174 -15.14 9.70 8.98
N CYS A 175 -15.20 9.89 10.29
CA CYS A 175 -16.33 9.42 11.09
C CYS A 175 -17.60 10.24 10.85
N ARG A 176 -17.46 11.53 10.51
CA ARG A 176 -18.57 12.36 10.05
C ARG A 176 -19.15 11.83 8.74
N ILE A 177 -18.31 11.57 7.72
CA ILE A 177 -18.72 11.01 6.42
C ILE A 177 -19.39 9.64 6.63
N ALA A 178 -18.80 8.77 7.46
CA ALA A 178 -19.36 7.46 7.76
C ALA A 178 -20.79 7.55 8.31
N ARG A 179 -21.02 8.48 9.24
CA ARG A 179 -22.33 8.71 9.87
C ARG A 179 -23.33 9.39 8.93
N GLU A 180 -22.91 10.47 8.27
CA GLU A 180 -23.83 11.40 7.58
C GLU A 180 -24.08 11.00 6.12
N GLU A 181 -23.12 10.37 5.46
CA GLU A 181 -23.23 9.99 4.05
C GLU A 181 -23.36 8.47 3.84
N TRP A 182 -22.76 7.67 4.73
CA TRP A 182 -22.71 6.22 4.57
C TRP A 182 -23.58 5.45 5.58
N ASN A 183 -24.48 6.12 6.29
CA ASN A 183 -25.44 5.52 7.23
C ASN A 183 -24.76 4.57 8.25
N ASP A 184 -23.64 5.00 8.83
CA ASP A 184 -22.83 4.25 9.80
C ASP A 184 -22.37 2.87 9.30
N ARG A 185 -22.29 2.66 7.97
CA ARG A 185 -21.81 1.40 7.38
C ARG A 185 -20.31 1.19 7.47
N VAL A 186 -19.55 2.19 7.91
CA VAL A 186 -18.10 2.14 8.02
C VAL A 186 -17.71 2.49 9.44
N ASP A 187 -16.95 1.61 10.09
CA ASP A 187 -16.48 1.75 11.47
C ASP A 187 -15.19 2.58 11.57
N GLY A 188 -14.56 2.94 10.44
CA GLY A 188 -13.30 3.67 10.44
C GLY A 188 -12.46 3.49 9.17
N VAL A 189 -11.17 3.88 9.25
CA VAL A 189 -10.20 3.76 8.16
C VAL A 189 -8.90 3.07 8.59
N ILE A 190 -8.23 2.43 7.65
CA ILE A 190 -6.86 1.92 7.79
C ILE A 190 -5.95 2.75 6.90
N ARG A 191 -4.80 3.18 7.45
CA ARG A 191 -3.77 3.95 6.73
C ARG A 191 -2.38 3.47 7.11
N LEU A 192 -1.38 3.89 6.35
CA LEU A 192 0.02 3.52 6.58
C LEU A 192 0.93 4.73 6.71
N ALA A 193 1.74 4.73 7.76
CA ALA A 193 2.86 5.63 7.94
C ALA A 193 4.11 4.82 8.27
N SER A 194 4.58 4.99 9.51
CA SER A 194 5.59 4.13 10.11
C SER A 194 5.12 2.69 10.25
N GLY A 195 3.85 2.47 10.55
CA GLY A 195 3.20 1.16 10.50
C GLY A 195 1.74 1.36 10.16
N PHE A 196 0.99 0.27 10.03
CA PHE A 196 -0.45 0.35 9.80
C PHE A 196 -1.14 0.89 11.05
N GLU A 197 -1.98 1.90 10.84
CA GLU A 197 -2.84 2.49 11.85
C GLU A 197 -4.30 2.29 11.46
N VAL A 198 -5.15 2.15 12.48
CA VAL A 198 -6.60 2.13 12.34
C VAL A 198 -7.14 3.36 13.06
N ILE A 199 -7.94 4.16 12.37
CA ILE A 199 -8.76 5.20 13.00
C ILE A 199 -10.16 4.62 13.10
N LEU A 200 -10.62 4.35 14.32
CA LEU A 200 -11.95 3.82 14.57
C LEU A 200 -12.90 4.93 15.02
N CYS A 201 -14.11 4.87 14.49
CA CYS A 201 -15.29 5.58 14.94
C CYS A 201 -15.93 4.82 16.11
N ASN A 202 -16.51 5.53 17.08
CA ASN A 202 -17.23 4.96 18.24
C ASN A 202 -16.50 3.76 18.88
N SER A 203 -15.29 3.98 19.37
CA SER A 203 -14.40 2.92 19.88
C SER A 203 -15.05 2.02 20.94
N GLU A 204 -15.87 2.61 21.81
CA GLU A 204 -16.60 1.91 22.88
C GLU A 204 -17.66 0.92 22.38
N GLN A 205 -18.11 1.05 21.13
CA GLN A 205 -19.06 0.12 20.50
C GLN A 205 -18.35 -0.96 19.67
N ASN A 206 -17.11 -0.68 19.26
CA ASN A 206 -16.36 -1.48 18.30
C ASN A 206 -15.26 -2.34 18.95
N LEU A 207 -14.93 -2.08 20.22
CA LEU A 207 -13.83 -2.71 20.93
C LEU A 207 -14.24 -3.22 22.31
N GLU A 208 -13.68 -4.36 22.68
CA GLU A 208 -13.70 -4.88 24.04
C GLU A 208 -12.31 -4.71 24.67
N PRO A 209 -12.21 -4.13 25.88
CA PRO A 209 -10.93 -4.00 26.58
C PRO A 209 -10.43 -5.37 27.01
N VAL A 210 -9.17 -5.68 26.72
CA VAL A 210 -8.52 -6.92 27.15
C VAL A 210 -7.61 -6.65 28.35
N HIS A 211 -6.74 -5.65 28.22
CA HIS A 211 -5.76 -5.35 29.26
C HIS A 211 -5.25 -3.92 29.14
N VAL A 212 -5.03 -3.25 30.27
CA VAL A 212 -4.43 -1.91 30.35
C VAL A 212 -3.22 -2.00 31.28
N ALA A 213 -2.04 -1.65 30.78
CA ALA A 213 -0.78 -1.79 31.49
C ALA A 213 -0.06 -0.45 31.61
N ARG A 214 0.37 -0.10 32.82
CA ARG A 214 1.26 1.05 33.03
C ARG A 214 2.63 0.74 32.44
N VAL A 215 3.16 1.65 31.64
CA VAL A 215 4.49 1.52 31.05
C VAL A 215 5.49 2.36 31.83
N ARG A 216 6.74 1.91 31.91
CA ARG A 216 7.79 2.74 32.52
C ARG A 216 8.04 3.96 31.65
N SER A 217 8.14 5.14 32.27
CA SER A 217 8.61 6.35 31.60
C SER A 217 9.99 6.10 30.97
N SER A 218 10.25 6.70 29.81
CA SER A 218 11.57 6.63 29.21
C SER A 218 12.58 7.30 30.15
N SER A 219 13.35 6.50 30.90
CA SER A 219 14.51 7.03 31.63
C SER A 219 15.50 7.57 30.61
N PRO A 220 16.02 8.81 30.74
CA PRO A 220 17.17 9.23 29.95
C PRO A 220 18.29 8.25 30.26
N ARG A 221 18.71 7.43 29.28
CA ARG A 221 19.90 6.59 29.44
C ARG A 221 21.08 7.51 29.72
N LYS A 222 21.54 7.57 30.97
CA LYS A 222 22.80 8.22 31.34
C LYS A 222 23.94 7.44 30.68
N GLY A 223 24.53 7.97 29.61
CA GLY A 223 25.85 7.55 29.14
C GLY A 223 25.95 6.85 27.79
N GLY A 224 24.95 6.92 26.91
CA GLY A 224 25.08 6.43 25.52
C GLY A 224 25.19 7.58 24.53
N ASN A 225 26.17 7.53 23.62
CA ASN A 225 26.18 8.30 22.37
C ASN A 225 25.06 7.78 21.42
N GLU A 226 23.81 7.72 21.90
CA GLU A 226 22.66 7.46 21.02
C GLU A 226 22.49 8.69 20.14
N LYS A 227 22.89 8.54 18.87
CA LYS A 227 22.72 9.57 17.85
C LYS A 227 21.24 9.91 17.77
N LYS A 228 20.93 11.19 17.99
CA LYS A 228 19.58 11.75 17.89
C LYS A 228 19.02 11.49 16.49
N GLY A 229 17.81 10.92 16.38
CA GLY A 229 16.97 11.04 15.18
C GLY A 229 16.42 9.75 14.54
N GLY A 230 16.75 8.55 15.04
CA GLY A 230 16.26 7.26 14.50
C GLY A 230 14.97 6.75 15.16
N LYS A 231 14.19 5.92 14.43
CA LYS A 231 13.07 5.16 15.03
C LYS A 231 13.62 4.15 16.07
N PRO A 232 12.90 3.85 17.16
CA PRO A 232 13.31 2.79 18.09
C PRO A 232 13.53 1.47 17.36
N THR A 233 14.57 0.73 17.72
CA THR A 233 14.93 -0.56 17.09
C THR A 233 13.76 -1.54 17.08
N GLU A 234 12.97 -1.59 18.15
CA GLU A 234 11.80 -2.47 18.27
C GLU A 234 10.71 -2.13 17.24
N VAL A 235 10.51 -0.83 16.98
CA VAL A 235 9.58 -0.37 15.94
C VAL A 235 10.09 -0.74 14.55
N LEU A 236 11.39 -0.59 14.29
CA LEU A 236 11.99 -1.00 13.01
C LEU A 236 11.90 -2.51 12.76
N GLN A 237 12.07 -3.33 13.81
CA GLN A 237 11.91 -4.78 13.73
C GLN A 237 10.50 -5.17 13.30
N VAL A 238 9.49 -4.55 13.92
CA VAL A 238 8.09 -4.77 13.55
C VAL A 238 7.82 -4.29 12.13
N MET A 239 8.28 -3.09 11.75
CA MET A 239 8.14 -2.57 10.38
C MET A 239 8.68 -3.55 9.34
N ARG A 240 9.90 -4.05 9.56
CA ARG A 240 10.52 -5.08 8.72
C ARG A 240 9.64 -6.32 8.63
N ALA A 241 9.12 -6.79 9.76
CA ALA A 241 8.24 -7.96 9.82
C ALA A 241 6.88 -7.76 9.09
N ARG A 242 6.55 -6.53 8.69
CA ARG A 242 5.33 -6.19 7.92
C ARG A 242 5.59 -5.91 6.44
N TYR A 243 6.83 -6.09 5.95
CA TYR A 243 7.19 -5.87 4.53
C TYR A 243 6.27 -6.62 3.58
N ASN A 244 5.98 -7.89 3.89
CA ASN A 244 5.16 -8.77 3.05
C ASN A 244 3.71 -8.90 3.54
N GLY A 245 3.30 -8.08 4.52
CA GLY A 245 1.93 -8.07 5.01
C GLY A 245 1.80 -8.01 6.52
N ILE A 246 0.61 -7.63 6.99
CA ILE A 246 0.30 -7.66 8.42
C ILE A 246 0.03 -9.07 8.97
N GLY A 247 -0.19 -10.06 8.10
CA GLY A 247 -0.32 -11.48 8.45
C GLY A 247 -1.59 -11.85 9.23
N GLY A 248 -1.85 -13.16 9.28
CA GLY A 248 -2.89 -13.77 10.12
C GLY A 248 -4.33 -13.40 9.75
N GLU A 249 -4.59 -13.00 8.50
CA GLU A 249 -5.92 -12.57 8.02
C GLU A 249 -6.58 -11.52 8.92
N ARG A 250 -5.77 -10.74 9.67
CA ARG A 250 -6.23 -9.68 10.58
C ARG A 250 -7.01 -8.59 9.85
N VAL A 251 -6.80 -8.47 8.54
CA VAL A 251 -7.59 -7.66 7.62
C VAL A 251 -7.73 -8.45 6.32
N VAL A 252 -8.95 -8.51 5.79
CA VAL A 252 -9.27 -9.07 4.48
C VAL A 252 -9.83 -7.94 3.62
N LEU A 253 -9.27 -7.74 2.42
CA LEU A 253 -9.74 -6.72 1.49
C LEU A 253 -10.67 -7.32 0.44
N ASN A 254 -11.74 -6.60 0.12
CA ASN A 254 -12.55 -6.87 -1.06
C ASN A 254 -11.84 -6.33 -2.30
N TYR A 255 -11.28 -7.24 -3.10
CA TYR A 255 -10.61 -6.91 -4.37
C TYR A 255 -11.54 -7.02 -5.58
N ASP A 256 -12.69 -7.67 -5.44
CA ASP A 256 -13.68 -7.76 -6.52
C ASP A 256 -14.30 -6.39 -6.79
N HIS A 257 -14.41 -5.57 -5.73
CA HIS A 257 -14.91 -4.20 -5.80
C HIS A 257 -14.05 -3.24 -4.99
N PHE A 258 -13.40 -2.30 -5.66
CA PHE A 258 -12.63 -1.22 -5.05
C PHE A 258 -12.68 0.02 -5.94
N ALA A 259 -12.36 1.19 -5.37
CA ALA A 259 -12.34 2.45 -6.09
C ALA A 259 -10.89 2.90 -6.30
N THR A 260 -10.50 3.29 -7.50
CA THR A 260 -9.13 3.72 -7.78
C THR A 260 -9.08 4.82 -8.84
N ALA A 261 -8.20 5.81 -8.67
CA ALA A 261 -8.00 6.88 -9.63
C ALA A 261 -7.44 6.35 -10.97
N TYR A 262 -6.73 5.21 -10.95
CA TYR A 262 -6.17 4.58 -12.16
C TYR A 262 -7.23 4.12 -13.17
N ASN A 263 -8.49 3.95 -12.73
CA ASN A 263 -9.59 3.54 -13.60
C ASN A 263 -10.22 4.72 -14.38
N TYR A 264 -9.69 5.93 -14.22
CA TYR A 264 -10.19 7.14 -14.86
C TYR A 264 -9.12 7.71 -15.79
N SER A 265 -9.55 8.35 -16.88
CA SER A 265 -8.67 9.04 -17.83
C SER A 265 -8.17 10.37 -17.25
N LEU A 266 -7.28 10.29 -16.27
CA LEU A 266 -6.66 11.43 -15.58
C LEU A 266 -5.16 11.48 -15.90
N ASP A 267 -4.59 12.68 -15.98
CA ASP A 267 -3.14 12.86 -15.98
C ASP A 267 -2.59 12.60 -14.57
N LEU A 268 -2.38 11.35 -14.21
CA LEU A 268 -1.86 11.01 -12.88
C LEU A 268 -0.37 11.31 -12.75
N PHE A 269 0.37 11.50 -13.84
CA PHE A 269 1.83 11.60 -13.85
C PHE A 269 2.30 12.91 -14.52
N PRO A 270 1.92 14.08 -13.97
CA PRO A 270 2.23 15.37 -14.57
C PRO A 270 3.75 15.60 -14.62
N ASP A 271 4.22 16.31 -15.64
CA ASP A 271 5.64 16.70 -15.81
C ASP A 271 6.62 15.51 -15.72
N ASN A 272 6.22 14.33 -16.17
CA ASN A 272 6.96 13.06 -16.04
C ASN A 272 7.27 12.68 -14.58
N SER A 273 6.35 12.98 -13.66
CA SER A 273 6.44 12.53 -12.27
C SER A 273 6.56 11.00 -12.21
N THR A 274 7.42 10.52 -11.30
CA THR A 274 7.62 9.08 -11.07
C THR A 274 6.58 8.46 -10.14
N ALA A 275 5.75 9.30 -9.51
CA ALA A 275 4.67 8.89 -8.61
C ALA A 275 3.38 9.62 -8.99
N PRO A 276 2.20 9.00 -8.82
CA PRO A 276 0.94 9.59 -9.23
C PRO A 276 0.58 10.78 -8.32
N ARG A 277 -0.06 11.82 -8.88
CA ARG A 277 -0.46 13.04 -8.17
C ARG A 277 -1.88 13.44 -8.52
N LEU A 278 -2.61 14.02 -7.55
CA LEU A 278 -3.96 14.59 -7.78
C LEU A 278 -4.03 16.09 -7.51
N ASN A 279 -2.99 16.67 -6.91
CA ASN A 279 -2.97 18.08 -6.50
C ASN A 279 -3.09 19.09 -7.66
N HIS A 280 -2.68 18.72 -8.87
CA HIS A 280 -2.73 19.56 -10.07
C HIS A 280 -4.06 19.44 -10.83
N LEU A 281 -4.85 18.39 -10.55
CA LEU A 281 -6.09 18.13 -11.26
C LEU A 281 -7.23 19.04 -10.73
N PRO A 282 -8.09 19.56 -11.62
CA PRO A 282 -9.32 20.24 -11.21
C PRO A 282 -10.21 19.32 -10.35
N PHE A 283 -10.81 19.88 -9.29
CA PHE A 283 -11.68 19.11 -8.40
C PHE A 283 -12.84 18.40 -9.14
N ALA A 284 -13.39 19.02 -10.18
CA ALA A 284 -14.47 18.46 -10.98
C ALA A 284 -14.12 17.09 -11.60
N GLU A 285 -12.84 16.85 -11.92
CA GLU A 285 -12.37 15.59 -12.49
C GLU A 285 -12.22 14.47 -11.44
N LEU A 286 -12.14 14.83 -10.15
CA LEU A 286 -11.98 13.89 -9.03
C LEU A 286 -13.32 13.44 -8.45
N LYS A 287 -14.38 14.22 -8.64
CA LYS A 287 -15.74 13.92 -8.18
C LYS A 287 -16.26 12.53 -8.59
N PRO A 288 -15.99 11.99 -9.80
CA PRO A 288 -16.37 10.63 -10.17
C PRO A 288 -15.75 9.56 -9.27
N ILE A 289 -14.51 9.76 -8.79
CA ILE A 289 -13.83 8.83 -7.87
C ILE A 289 -14.54 8.83 -6.52
N ARG A 290 -14.84 10.02 -5.97
CA ARG A 290 -15.58 10.16 -4.70
C ARG A 290 -16.98 9.54 -4.77
N THR A 291 -17.68 9.73 -5.89
CA THR A 291 -18.97 9.09 -6.15
C THR A 291 -18.85 7.57 -6.23
N GLY A 292 -17.80 7.08 -6.90
CA GLY A 292 -17.47 5.65 -6.95
C GLY A 292 -17.20 5.04 -5.58
N LEU A 293 -16.46 5.75 -4.71
CA LEU A 293 -16.22 5.35 -3.32
C LEU A 293 -17.53 5.26 -2.52
N THR A 294 -18.39 6.28 -2.61
CA THR A 294 -19.71 6.23 -1.95
C THR A 294 -20.53 5.05 -2.47
N SER A 295 -20.57 4.84 -3.78
CA SER A 295 -21.28 3.70 -4.37
C SER A 295 -20.74 2.37 -3.85
N LEU A 296 -19.41 2.20 -3.82
CA LEU A 296 -18.73 1.03 -3.28
C LEU A 296 -19.19 0.72 -1.84
N VAL A 297 -19.15 1.73 -0.96
CA VAL A 297 -19.58 1.60 0.44
C VAL A 297 -21.06 1.25 0.56
N MET A 298 -21.91 1.83 -0.29
CA MET A 298 -23.36 1.68 -0.20
C MET A 298 -23.90 0.41 -0.86
N THR A 299 -23.13 -0.26 -1.72
CA THR A 299 -23.64 -1.39 -2.52
C THR A 299 -22.96 -2.72 -2.22
N HIS A 300 -21.69 -2.73 -1.80
CA HIS A 300 -20.92 -3.97 -1.63
C HIS A 300 -20.68 -4.30 -0.16
N ASP A 301 -20.39 -5.57 0.12
CA ASP A 301 -19.97 -6.04 1.44
C ASP A 301 -18.45 -6.13 1.57
N ALA A 302 -17.89 -5.84 2.75
CA ALA A 302 -16.45 -5.88 2.98
C ALA A 302 -15.90 -7.31 3.13
N GLY A 303 -16.71 -8.22 3.70
CA GLY A 303 -16.34 -9.62 3.89
C GLY A 303 -16.62 -10.50 2.66
N HIS A 304 -17.41 -10.00 1.70
CA HIS A 304 -17.64 -10.73 0.45
C HIS A 304 -16.40 -10.66 -0.46
N ARG A 305 -15.75 -11.81 -0.65
CA ARG A 305 -14.65 -11.99 -1.59
C ARG A 305 -14.81 -13.31 -2.35
N GLN A 306 -15.00 -13.23 -3.66
CA GLN A 306 -15.07 -14.39 -4.54
C GLN A 306 -13.68 -14.88 -4.92
N VAL A 307 -12.77 -13.95 -5.25
CA VAL A 307 -11.42 -14.29 -5.70
C VAL A 307 -10.38 -13.58 -4.84
N ASN A 308 -9.35 -14.34 -4.44
CA ASN A 308 -8.18 -13.77 -3.78
C ASN A 308 -7.22 -13.16 -4.83
N TRP A 309 -7.61 -12.01 -5.39
CA TRP A 309 -6.81 -11.34 -6.43
C TRP A 309 -5.39 -11.02 -5.99
N GLN A 310 -5.16 -10.69 -4.72
CA GLN A 310 -3.80 -10.51 -4.21
C GLN A 310 -2.95 -11.79 -4.33
N ALA A 311 -3.50 -12.96 -3.98
CA ALA A 311 -2.79 -14.24 -4.19
C ALA A 311 -2.56 -14.55 -5.68
N ILE A 312 -3.48 -14.16 -6.56
CA ILE A 312 -3.26 -14.28 -8.02
C ILE A 312 -2.09 -13.40 -8.45
N THR A 313 -2.06 -12.13 -8.02
CA THR A 313 -0.92 -11.24 -8.30
C THR A 313 0.39 -11.77 -7.72
N ASP A 314 0.36 -12.41 -6.54
CA ASP A 314 1.54 -13.03 -5.93
C ASP A 314 2.09 -14.16 -6.78
N MET A 315 1.24 -15.05 -7.28
CA MET A 315 1.68 -16.16 -8.15
C MET A 315 2.30 -15.65 -9.45
N ILE A 316 1.73 -14.61 -10.05
CA ILE A 316 2.27 -13.98 -11.26
C ILE A 316 3.64 -13.35 -10.99
N VAL A 317 3.75 -12.52 -9.94
CA VAL A 317 5.01 -11.87 -9.56
C VAL A 317 6.06 -12.91 -9.20
N GLN A 318 5.70 -13.94 -8.43
CA GLN A 318 6.61 -15.02 -8.05
C GLN A 318 7.11 -15.80 -9.26
N LYS A 319 6.23 -16.09 -10.24
CA LYS A 319 6.60 -16.83 -11.45
C LYS A 319 7.54 -16.03 -12.36
N TYR A 320 7.27 -14.74 -12.57
CA TYR A 320 7.93 -13.99 -13.64
C TYR A 320 9.01 -13.00 -13.18
N SER A 321 9.02 -12.55 -11.92
CA SER A 321 9.90 -11.46 -11.49
C SER A 321 11.39 -11.79 -11.63
N HIS A 322 11.82 -12.98 -11.20
CA HIS A 322 13.21 -13.41 -11.32
C HIS A 322 13.58 -13.73 -12.78
N PRO A 323 12.83 -14.58 -13.51
CA PRO A 323 13.14 -14.87 -14.91
C PRO A 323 13.25 -13.62 -15.78
N LEU A 324 12.32 -12.66 -15.67
CA LEU A 324 12.37 -11.42 -16.45
C LEU A 324 13.64 -10.61 -16.18
N ARG A 325 14.02 -10.48 -14.89
CA ARG A 325 15.23 -9.76 -14.49
C ARG A 325 16.49 -10.45 -15.00
N GLU A 326 16.55 -11.78 -14.97
CA GLU A 326 17.65 -12.57 -15.51
C GLU A 326 17.77 -12.40 -17.04
N LEU A 327 16.66 -12.57 -17.75
CA LEU A 327 16.57 -12.46 -19.21
C LEU A 327 16.97 -11.05 -19.70
N ALA A 328 16.55 -9.99 -19.00
CA ALA A 328 16.89 -8.61 -19.34
C ALA A 328 18.33 -8.19 -18.96
N SER A 329 19.00 -8.98 -18.11
CA SER A 329 20.36 -8.70 -17.66
C SER A 329 21.39 -8.97 -18.77
N ARG A 330 22.45 -8.16 -18.81
CA ARG A 330 23.52 -8.32 -19.83
C ARG A 330 24.52 -9.44 -19.49
N HIS A 331 24.43 -10.04 -18.31
CA HIS A 331 25.50 -10.86 -17.75
C HIS A 331 25.44 -12.35 -18.15
N HIS A 332 24.34 -12.83 -18.71
CA HIS A 332 24.16 -14.27 -18.98
C HIS A 332 24.16 -14.67 -20.46
N HIS A 333 24.18 -13.71 -21.39
CA HIS A 333 24.03 -14.01 -22.82
C HIS A 333 25.35 -13.94 -23.60
N HIS A 334 26.38 -14.66 -23.13
CA HIS A 334 27.65 -14.82 -23.88
C HIS A 334 27.44 -15.44 -25.28
N HIS A 335 26.29 -16.06 -25.51
CA HIS A 335 25.90 -16.75 -26.74
C HIS A 335 24.90 -15.95 -27.61
N GLY A 336 24.59 -14.69 -27.25
CA GLY A 336 23.76 -13.79 -28.06
C GLY A 336 22.27 -14.18 -28.14
N LEU A 337 21.59 -13.71 -29.19
CA LEU A 337 20.15 -13.87 -29.40
C LEU A 337 19.63 -15.33 -29.33
N PRO A 338 20.28 -16.34 -29.93
CA PRO A 338 19.76 -17.72 -29.89
C PRO A 338 19.59 -18.27 -28.47
N SER A 339 20.49 -17.91 -27.54
CA SER A 339 20.40 -18.33 -26.14
C SER A 339 19.23 -17.66 -25.44
N LEU A 340 19.06 -16.35 -25.64
CA LEU A 340 17.95 -15.59 -25.06
C LEU A 340 16.60 -16.13 -25.54
N VAL A 341 16.45 -16.39 -26.83
CA VAL A 341 15.23 -16.97 -27.42
C VAL A 341 14.97 -18.37 -26.85
N ALA A 342 16.01 -19.21 -26.72
CA ALA A 342 15.85 -20.54 -26.13
C ALA A 342 15.41 -20.49 -24.65
N ASP A 343 15.92 -19.52 -23.88
CA ASP A 343 15.54 -19.33 -22.48
C ASP A 343 14.08 -18.89 -22.33
N VAL A 344 13.62 -17.95 -23.18
CA VAL A 344 12.19 -17.55 -23.24
C VAL A 344 11.31 -18.71 -23.71
N ALA A 345 11.75 -19.45 -24.73
CA ALA A 345 11.01 -20.60 -25.24
C ALA A 345 10.80 -21.67 -24.17
N ARG A 346 11.74 -21.89 -23.23
CA ARG A 346 11.53 -22.81 -22.10
C ARG A 346 10.35 -22.40 -21.21
N ILE A 347 10.13 -21.10 -21.01
CA ILE A 347 8.98 -20.57 -20.27
C ILE A 347 7.72 -20.73 -21.10
N TRP A 348 7.77 -20.40 -22.40
CA TRP A 348 6.62 -20.45 -23.31
C TRP A 348 6.11 -21.87 -23.58
N ASN A 349 7.02 -22.86 -23.64
CA ASN A 349 6.70 -24.25 -24.00
C ASN A 349 5.62 -24.90 -23.13
N THR A 350 5.31 -24.36 -21.93
CA THR A 350 4.24 -24.86 -21.08
C THR A 350 2.82 -24.54 -21.61
N PHE A 351 2.70 -23.66 -22.61
CA PHE A 351 1.41 -23.21 -23.15
C PHE A 351 1.13 -23.71 -24.58
N ILE A 352 2.15 -24.26 -25.24
CA ILE A 352 2.10 -24.74 -26.63
C ILE A 352 1.32 -26.06 -26.71
N ASP A 353 0.35 -26.11 -27.62
CA ASP A 353 -0.24 -27.38 -28.08
C ASP A 353 0.51 -27.84 -29.34
N GLN A 354 1.28 -28.93 -29.23
CA GLN A 354 2.14 -29.40 -30.32
C GLN A 354 1.35 -29.99 -31.50
N ASP A 355 0.12 -30.44 -31.28
CA ASP A 355 -0.72 -31.04 -32.31
C ASP A 355 -1.51 -29.96 -33.06
N THR A 356 -1.88 -28.87 -32.38
CA THR A 356 -2.62 -27.75 -32.94
C THR A 356 -2.01 -26.40 -32.52
N ARG A 357 -0.99 -25.95 -33.26
CA ARG A 357 -0.33 -24.65 -33.02
C ARG A 357 -1.26 -23.49 -33.36
N ASP A 358 -1.58 -22.69 -32.34
CA ASP A 358 -2.31 -21.44 -32.45
C ASP A 358 -1.76 -20.45 -31.42
N VAL A 359 -1.06 -19.41 -31.87
CA VAL A 359 -0.36 -18.45 -30.99
C VAL A 359 -1.36 -17.65 -30.15
N ASP A 360 -2.55 -17.39 -30.66
CA ASP A 360 -3.57 -16.62 -29.95
C ASP A 360 -4.13 -17.46 -28.80
N GLU A 361 -4.47 -18.73 -29.04
CA GLU A 361 -4.91 -19.64 -27.97
C GLU A 361 -3.80 -19.95 -26.96
N GLU A 362 -2.55 -20.10 -27.41
CA GLU A 362 -1.37 -20.26 -26.54
C GLU A 362 -1.18 -19.04 -25.63
N THR A 363 -1.36 -17.84 -26.18
CA THR A 363 -1.28 -16.57 -25.43
C THR A 363 -2.41 -16.47 -24.41
N GLU A 364 -3.63 -16.85 -24.78
CA GLU A 364 -4.77 -16.88 -23.86
C GLU A 364 -4.54 -17.85 -22.69
N ARG A 365 -4.04 -19.06 -22.97
CA ARG A 365 -3.65 -20.04 -21.93
C ARG A 365 -2.56 -19.49 -21.01
N CYS A 366 -1.59 -18.76 -21.57
CA CYS A 366 -0.55 -18.09 -20.79
C CYS A 366 -1.13 -16.98 -19.91
N ALA A 367 -1.99 -16.12 -20.44
CA ALA A 367 -2.55 -14.97 -19.73
C ALA A 367 -3.48 -15.37 -18.58
N THR A 368 -4.25 -16.45 -18.77
CA THR A 368 -5.30 -16.87 -17.84
C THR A 368 -4.87 -17.97 -16.86
N GLN A 369 -3.65 -18.48 -16.94
CA GLN A 369 -3.20 -19.68 -16.20
C GLN A 369 -3.45 -19.68 -14.68
N PHE A 370 -3.51 -18.50 -14.04
CA PHE A 370 -3.76 -18.35 -12.61
C PHE A 370 -5.16 -17.83 -12.29
N ILE A 371 -5.91 -17.37 -13.29
CA ILE A 371 -7.23 -16.79 -13.10
C ILE A 371 -8.24 -17.94 -12.94
N PRO A 372 -9.01 -17.99 -11.84
CA PRO A 372 -10.03 -19.01 -11.66
C PRO A 372 -11.09 -18.94 -12.77
N THR A 373 -11.54 -20.10 -13.27
CA THR A 373 -12.53 -20.18 -14.36
C THR A 373 -13.90 -19.58 -14.00
N ASN A 374 -14.20 -19.45 -12.71
CA ASN A 374 -15.44 -18.85 -12.21
C ASN A 374 -15.28 -17.37 -11.82
N ALA A 375 -14.12 -16.75 -12.06
CA ALA A 375 -13.90 -15.34 -11.78
C ALA A 375 -14.80 -14.47 -12.67
N ALA A 376 -15.33 -13.38 -12.11
CA ALA A 376 -16.11 -12.41 -12.85
C ALA A 376 -15.20 -11.62 -13.83
N GLY A 377 -15.35 -11.90 -15.13
CA GLY A 377 -14.52 -11.35 -16.21
C GLY A 377 -14.64 -9.83 -16.43
N ASP A 378 -15.61 -9.19 -15.80
CA ASP A 378 -15.88 -7.75 -15.89
C ASP A 378 -15.31 -6.94 -14.73
N SER A 379 -14.87 -7.59 -13.65
CA SER A 379 -14.29 -6.90 -12.48
C SER A 379 -13.02 -6.14 -12.85
N LEU A 380 -12.76 -5.04 -12.15
CA LEU A 380 -11.56 -4.22 -12.39
C LEU A 380 -10.27 -5.01 -12.10
N ALA A 381 -10.29 -5.85 -11.07
CA ALA A 381 -9.16 -6.72 -10.74
C ALA A 381 -8.91 -7.77 -11.82
N TYR A 382 -9.95 -8.42 -12.34
CA TYR A 382 -9.82 -9.35 -13.47
C TYR A 382 -9.14 -8.67 -14.65
N ARG A 383 -9.68 -7.53 -15.10
CA ARG A 383 -9.17 -6.82 -16.29
C ARG A 383 -7.70 -6.42 -16.12
N ALA A 384 -7.34 -5.86 -14.96
CA ALA A 384 -5.95 -5.48 -14.69
C ALA A 384 -4.99 -6.69 -14.64
N VAL A 385 -5.40 -7.78 -14.00
CA VAL A 385 -4.59 -9.00 -13.89
C VAL A 385 -4.43 -9.69 -15.24
N TYR A 386 -5.51 -9.78 -16.00
CA TYR A 386 -5.52 -10.30 -17.35
C TYR A 386 -4.62 -9.45 -18.27
N ASP A 387 -4.80 -8.13 -18.33
CA ASP A 387 -4.02 -7.24 -19.20
C ASP A 387 -2.51 -7.31 -18.90
N VAL A 388 -2.13 -7.32 -17.62
CA VAL A 388 -0.72 -7.48 -17.21
C VAL A 388 -0.17 -8.84 -17.63
N SER A 389 -0.94 -9.91 -17.44
CA SER A 389 -0.51 -11.27 -17.81
C SER A 389 -0.40 -11.43 -19.32
N SER A 390 -1.38 -10.92 -20.06
CA SER A 390 -1.37 -10.84 -21.53
C SER A 390 -0.16 -10.04 -22.05
N ARG A 391 0.18 -8.92 -21.42
CA ARG A 391 1.36 -8.12 -21.79
C ARG A 391 2.67 -8.89 -21.58
N ILE A 392 2.79 -9.65 -20.49
CA ILE A 392 3.94 -10.53 -20.24
C ILE A 392 4.03 -11.61 -21.33
N CYS A 393 2.93 -12.30 -21.59
CA CYS A 393 2.87 -13.39 -22.56
C CYS A 393 3.17 -12.91 -23.98
N ALA A 394 2.56 -11.81 -24.41
CA ALA A 394 2.83 -11.19 -25.72
C ALA A 394 4.29 -10.76 -25.87
N SER A 395 4.90 -10.21 -24.82
CA SER A 395 6.32 -9.84 -24.85
C SER A 395 7.25 -11.05 -25.03
N PHE A 396 6.87 -12.23 -24.51
CA PHE A 396 7.63 -13.46 -24.77
C PHE A 396 7.53 -13.90 -26.22
N VAL A 397 6.35 -13.78 -26.84
CA VAL A 397 6.17 -14.02 -28.28
C VAL A 397 7.04 -13.07 -29.10
N GLU A 398 6.98 -11.76 -28.82
CA GLU A 398 7.81 -10.75 -29.49
C GLU A 398 9.31 -11.05 -29.38
N VAL A 399 9.77 -11.52 -28.21
CA VAL A 399 11.18 -11.89 -28.00
C VAL A 399 11.57 -13.13 -28.80
N MET A 400 10.71 -14.15 -28.88
CA MET A 400 10.99 -15.35 -29.67
C MET A 400 11.01 -15.07 -31.18
N GLU A 401 10.28 -14.06 -31.64
CA GLU A 401 10.24 -13.62 -33.04
C GLU A 401 11.33 -12.59 -33.40
N ALA A 402 12.01 -12.03 -32.40
CA ALA A 402 13.02 -11.00 -32.60
C ALA A 402 14.19 -11.52 -33.45
N THR A 403 14.63 -10.70 -34.41
CA THR A 403 15.78 -10.99 -35.28
C THR A 403 17.09 -10.39 -34.76
N GLU A 404 17.00 -9.44 -33.83
CA GLU A 404 18.13 -8.69 -33.29
C GLU A 404 18.16 -8.78 -31.76
N TYR A 405 19.33 -9.07 -31.20
CA TYR A 405 19.52 -9.20 -29.74
C TYR A 405 19.08 -7.95 -28.98
N ASN A 406 19.40 -6.77 -29.51
CA ASN A 406 19.03 -5.50 -28.86
C ASN A 406 17.51 -5.28 -28.84
N VAL A 407 16.78 -5.74 -29.87
CA VAL A 407 15.32 -5.62 -29.91
C VAL A 407 14.71 -6.49 -28.81
N ALA A 408 15.09 -7.77 -28.75
CA ALA A 408 14.62 -8.69 -27.71
C ALA A 408 14.86 -8.18 -26.28
N VAL A 409 16.08 -7.71 -26.00
CA VAL A 409 16.43 -7.18 -24.68
C VAL A 409 15.67 -5.88 -24.37
N ASN A 410 15.44 -5.02 -25.37
CA ASN A 410 14.66 -3.80 -25.18
C ASN A 410 13.18 -4.09 -24.95
N THR A 411 12.60 -5.10 -25.60
CA THR A 411 11.24 -5.59 -25.31
C THR A 411 11.13 -6.03 -23.84
N LEU A 412 12.08 -6.84 -23.36
CA LEU A 412 12.09 -7.28 -21.96
C LEU A 412 12.27 -6.12 -20.97
N ARG A 413 13.16 -5.17 -21.26
CA ARG A 413 13.34 -3.97 -20.41
C ARG A 413 12.10 -3.09 -20.40
N SER A 414 11.48 -2.87 -21.56
CA SER A 414 10.24 -2.10 -21.66
C SER A 414 9.09 -2.78 -20.92
N LEU A 415 9.00 -4.12 -20.97
CA LEU A 415 8.05 -4.87 -20.15
C LEU A 415 8.34 -4.67 -18.66
N MET A 416 9.60 -4.78 -18.25
CA MET A 416 9.97 -4.55 -16.85
C MET A 416 9.61 -3.13 -16.40
N ASP A 417 9.95 -2.12 -17.19
CA ASP A 417 9.61 -0.72 -16.90
C ASP A 417 8.09 -0.52 -16.78
N TYR A 418 7.29 -1.13 -17.67
CA TYR A 418 5.83 -1.13 -17.58
C TYR A 418 5.31 -1.79 -16.30
N LEU A 419 5.78 -3.00 -15.99
CA LEU A 419 5.34 -3.74 -14.81
C LEU A 419 5.71 -3.01 -13.51
N SER A 420 6.87 -2.37 -13.47
CA SER A 420 7.34 -1.55 -12.33
C SER A 420 7.23 -2.27 -10.98
N TRP A 421 7.52 -3.58 -10.94
CA TRP A 421 7.34 -4.38 -9.73
C TRP A 421 8.32 -4.00 -8.62
N THR A 422 7.77 -3.79 -7.44
CA THR A 422 8.52 -3.39 -6.25
C THR A 422 9.49 -4.46 -5.75
N VAL A 423 9.24 -5.74 -6.08
CA VAL A 423 10.11 -6.87 -5.68
C VAL A 423 11.50 -6.81 -6.32
N TRP A 424 11.67 -6.08 -7.43
CA TRP A 424 12.99 -5.93 -8.05
C TRP A 424 13.94 -5.02 -7.25
N LYS A 425 13.39 -4.21 -6.35
CA LYS A 425 14.14 -3.38 -5.42
C LYS A 425 14.51 -4.10 -4.13
N GLU A 426 13.99 -5.30 -3.88
CA GLU A 426 14.27 -6.03 -2.65
C GLU A 426 15.74 -6.44 -2.56
N CYS A 427 16.31 -6.28 -1.37
CA CYS A 427 17.66 -6.74 -1.09
C CYS A 427 17.66 -8.26 -0.91
N HIS A 428 18.68 -8.91 -1.45
CA HIS A 428 18.87 -10.35 -1.29
C HIS A 428 19.95 -10.62 -0.23
N GLY A 429 19.62 -11.42 0.78
CA GLY A 429 20.60 -11.95 1.74
C GLY A 429 21.05 -10.99 2.85
N CYS A 430 20.18 -10.10 3.34
CA CYS A 430 20.50 -9.31 4.54
C CYS A 430 20.74 -10.20 5.76
N HIS A 431 21.69 -9.81 6.63
CA HIS A 431 21.95 -10.50 7.89
C HIS A 431 20.78 -10.38 8.88
N ASP A 432 20.78 -11.21 9.93
CA ASP A 432 19.70 -11.22 10.94
C ASP A 432 19.54 -9.87 11.66
N ASP A 433 20.64 -9.16 11.91
CA ASP A 433 20.69 -7.82 12.49
C ASP A 433 20.46 -6.67 11.49
N GLU A 434 20.21 -7.01 10.22
CA GLU A 434 20.02 -6.07 9.11
C GLU A 434 18.63 -6.17 8.50
N PHE A 435 18.22 -5.12 7.80
CA PHE A 435 17.02 -5.13 6.98
C PHE A 435 17.27 -4.36 5.68
N CYS A 436 16.49 -4.67 4.65
CA CYS A 436 16.57 -3.93 3.40
C CYS A 436 15.95 -2.55 3.59
N GLN A 437 16.79 -1.52 3.72
CA GLN A 437 16.31 -0.18 4.01
C GLN A 437 15.73 0.48 2.76
N ILE A 438 14.47 0.91 2.88
CA ILE A 438 13.77 1.81 1.97
C ILE A 438 13.24 3.01 2.75
N PRO A 439 12.85 4.13 2.09
CA PRO A 439 12.19 5.22 2.80
C PRO A 439 10.88 4.74 3.41
N ILE A 440 10.70 5.02 4.70
CA ILE A 440 9.46 4.80 5.43
C ILE A 440 9.22 6.04 6.26
N TRP A 441 8.14 6.76 5.97
CA TRP A 441 7.83 8.04 6.60
C TRP A 441 7.98 7.99 8.13
N PRO A 442 8.64 8.99 8.76
CA PRO A 442 9.18 10.22 8.18
C PRO A 442 10.65 10.13 7.73
N GLN A 443 11.22 8.92 7.62
CA GLN A 443 12.65 8.70 7.43
C GLN A 443 13.00 8.08 6.07
N GLY A 444 14.17 8.45 5.55
CA GLY A 444 14.79 7.85 4.37
C GLY A 444 15.19 8.88 3.31
N SER A 445 16.05 8.42 2.40
CA SER A 445 16.62 9.24 1.34
C SER A 445 16.20 8.80 -0.06
N TRP A 446 16.41 9.68 -1.04
CA TRP A 446 16.28 9.30 -2.45
C TRP A 446 17.23 8.18 -2.85
N ASP A 447 18.39 8.06 -2.21
CA ASP A 447 19.30 6.95 -2.45
C ASP A 447 18.73 5.63 -1.91
N ASP A 448 18.12 5.64 -0.72
CA ASP A 448 17.40 4.46 -0.19
C ASP A 448 16.25 4.04 -1.12
N PHE A 449 15.57 5.00 -1.77
CA PHE A 449 14.50 4.70 -2.72
C PHE A 449 15.01 4.07 -4.02
N LYS A 450 16.14 4.56 -4.54
CA LYS A 450 16.70 4.14 -5.83
C LYS A 450 17.54 2.88 -5.70
N HIS A 451 18.30 2.77 -4.61
CA HIS A 451 19.26 1.71 -4.33
C HIS A 451 19.10 1.19 -2.89
N PRO A 452 18.03 0.45 -2.58
CA PRO A 452 17.85 -0.16 -1.27
C PRO A 452 19.05 -1.06 -0.93
N ARG A 453 19.49 -1.01 0.33
CA ARG A 453 20.63 -1.80 0.83
C ARG A 453 20.30 -2.41 2.18
N CYS A 454 20.90 -3.56 2.48
CA CYS A 454 20.89 -4.10 3.82
C CYS A 454 21.58 -3.11 4.77
N GLN A 455 20.88 -2.71 5.82
CA GLN A 455 21.36 -1.79 6.85
C GLN A 455 21.12 -2.42 8.21
N LYS A 456 22.09 -2.27 9.13
CA LYS A 456 21.90 -2.68 10.51
C LYS A 456 20.81 -1.86 11.16
N LEU A 457 19.97 -2.49 11.98
CA LEU A 457 18.87 -1.82 12.66
C LEU A 457 19.34 -0.60 13.48
N GLU A 458 20.52 -0.68 14.10
CA GLU A 458 21.10 0.40 14.92
C GLU A 458 21.62 1.58 14.08
N SER A 459 22.02 1.34 12.83
CA SER A 459 22.51 2.37 11.91
C SER A 459 21.46 2.85 10.91
N ALA A 460 20.26 2.28 10.98
CA ALA A 460 19.14 2.60 10.12
C ALA A 460 18.84 4.09 10.11
N TYR A 461 18.61 4.66 8.94
CA TYR A 461 18.20 6.05 8.75
C TYR A 461 19.12 7.11 9.40
N GLN A 462 20.38 6.79 9.68
CA GLN A 462 21.38 7.76 10.15
C GLN A 462 21.91 8.68 9.03
N GLY A 463 21.56 8.40 7.77
CA GLY A 463 21.95 9.17 6.59
C GLY A 463 21.06 10.39 6.33
N PRO A 464 21.10 10.94 5.10
CA PRO A 464 20.19 12.00 4.68
C PRO A 464 18.72 11.60 4.83
N ASN A 465 17.85 12.56 5.13
CA ASN A 465 16.40 12.37 5.20
C ASN A 465 15.69 13.31 4.23
N ASP A 466 15.96 13.12 2.93
CA ASP A 466 15.55 14.04 1.86
C ASP A 466 14.41 13.50 0.97
N PHE A 467 13.97 12.26 1.19
CA PHE A 467 12.91 11.65 0.38
C PHE A 467 11.54 12.27 0.64
N TRP A 468 11.14 12.34 1.92
CA TRP A 468 9.82 12.83 2.31
C TRP A 468 9.68 14.35 2.28
N GLY A 469 10.77 15.07 1.96
CA GLY A 469 10.85 16.53 2.08
C GLY A 469 10.62 17.04 3.50
N PRO A 470 10.47 18.36 3.68
CA PRO A 470 10.08 18.91 4.97
C PRO A 470 8.72 18.35 5.38
N VAL A 471 8.66 17.84 6.61
CA VAL A 471 7.41 17.42 7.23
C VAL A 471 6.37 18.53 7.06
N TRP A 472 5.24 18.18 6.44
CA TRP A 472 4.16 19.13 6.23
C TRP A 472 3.54 19.42 7.60
N ARG A 473 3.69 20.67 8.07
CA ARG A 473 3.11 21.10 9.34
C ARG A 473 1.61 21.32 9.19
#